data_AF-A0A3D0XAQ2-F1
#
_entry.id   AF-A0A3D0XAQ2-F1
#
_cell.length_a   1.000
_cell.length_b   1.000
_cell.length_c   1.000
_cell.angle_alpha   90.00
_cell.angle_beta   90.00
_cell.angle_gamma   90.00
#
_symmetry.space_group_name_H-M   'P 1'
#
loop_
_entity.id
_entity.type
_entity.pdbx_description
1 polymer ?
#
loop_
_entity_poly.entity_id
_entity_poly.type
_entity_poly.pdbx_seq_one_letter_code
_entity_poly.pdbx_strand_id
1 'polypeptide(L)'
;MPGNKGTLTISTPNGFKLWTYPSTDTTTKTPTVTANNVVTVTVNTNEGYTFNGIKSVTSQMGNLNGTSNNSGTYTFSVPVGTFNNYKGTQNAYIILDITTNQYNITKNYNTNEGEVIVIDRFDSTHTSIDKAYYKENLWVSIEPKANYKIKSVSCKAGENDVSDFAQASTTGKSYTFTMPASDVTINVEFELDACAITTDIKNGTISGITSPAAIGSDVSFTLAPTDDTYKLDSCKVFKTGDEATTVDVTESNGTYKFTMPDYPVTVSATFVKKTHDVTTSCTPAEGGKVTIIDKTSPVTVGDSVNINVAANAHYEIEAVTVNSESVTLGEHGDYTFVMPNKDVTISATFKKKQYSVTTNGEKVKFDGLNDKYTWGDTVEFTVTPDKWYSVKSVYANDA
;
A
#
# COMPACT_ATOMS: atom_id res chain seq x y z
N MET A 1 -34.75 22.93 26.47
CA MET A 1 -35.24 23.75 27.60
C MET A 1 -34.10 24.66 28.03
N PRO A 2 -34.28 25.97 28.26
CA PRO A 2 -33.19 26.81 28.75
C PRO A 2 -32.72 26.23 30.09
N GLY A 3 -31.47 25.76 30.12
CA GLY A 3 -30.89 25.14 31.30
C GLY A 3 -30.94 26.06 32.52
N ASN A 4 -30.78 25.50 33.72
CA ASN A 4 -30.64 26.29 34.94
C ASN A 4 -29.48 27.29 34.77
N LYS A 5 -29.80 28.57 34.71
CA LYS A 5 -28.90 29.70 34.50
C LYS A 5 -28.29 30.24 35.80
N GLY A 6 -28.78 29.79 36.95
CA GLY A 6 -28.30 30.27 38.24
C GLY A 6 -29.34 30.21 39.34
N THR A 7 -29.05 30.90 40.44
CA THR A 7 -29.96 31.08 41.56
C THR A 7 -30.30 32.55 41.79
N LEU A 8 -31.50 32.77 42.30
CA LEU A 8 -32.03 34.07 42.67
C LEU A 8 -32.48 33.99 44.14
N THR A 9 -31.87 34.82 44.99
CA THR A 9 -32.28 34.96 46.39
C THR A 9 -32.97 36.31 46.59
N ILE A 10 -34.18 36.30 47.15
CA ILE A 10 -34.85 37.50 47.65
C ILE A 10 -34.84 37.45 49.17
N SER A 11 -34.15 38.41 49.80
CA SER A 11 -34.05 38.56 51.25
C SER A 11 -34.81 39.80 51.71
N THR A 12 -35.55 39.65 52.81
CA THR A 12 -36.37 40.70 53.43
C THR A 12 -36.16 40.66 54.95
N PRO A 13 -36.58 41.70 55.71
CA PRO A 13 -36.54 41.66 57.16
C PRO A 13 -37.32 40.49 57.80
N ASN A 14 -38.32 39.96 57.08
CA ASN A 14 -39.22 38.90 57.56
C ASN A 14 -38.81 37.50 57.09
N GLY A 15 -37.66 37.35 56.44
CA GLY A 15 -37.15 36.09 55.89
C GLY A 15 -36.63 36.21 54.47
N PHE A 16 -36.11 35.12 53.93
CA PHE A 16 -35.56 35.04 52.58
C PHE A 16 -36.17 33.86 51.79
N LYS A 17 -36.00 33.90 50.47
CA LYS A 17 -36.38 32.82 49.56
C LYS A 17 -35.36 32.65 48.45
N LEU A 18 -35.04 31.41 48.11
CA LEU A 18 -34.10 31.02 47.06
C LEU A 18 -34.86 30.31 45.92
N TRP A 19 -34.55 30.67 44.68
CA TRP A 19 -35.06 30.02 43.47
C TRP A 19 -33.93 29.65 42.52
N THR A 20 -34.20 28.71 41.63
CA THR A 20 -33.43 28.49 40.39
C THR A 20 -33.99 29.36 39.27
N TYR A 21 -33.16 29.73 38.29
CA TYR A 21 -33.58 30.54 37.15
C TYR A 21 -33.33 29.83 35.82
N PRO A 22 -34.31 29.75 34.89
CA PRO A 22 -35.70 30.17 35.05
C PRO A 22 -36.44 29.34 36.12
N SER A 23 -37.24 30.01 36.95
CA SER A 23 -38.02 29.34 38.00
C SER A 23 -39.16 28.55 37.37
N THR A 24 -39.30 27.29 37.77
CA THR A 24 -40.49 26.46 37.47
C THR A 24 -41.61 26.65 38.49
N ASP A 25 -41.30 27.28 39.62
CA ASP A 25 -42.27 27.60 40.66
C ASP A 25 -42.99 28.91 40.33
N THR A 26 -44.23 28.78 39.88
CA THR A 26 -45.16 29.88 39.57
C THR A 26 -46.19 30.12 40.67
N THR A 27 -46.17 29.32 41.74
CA THR A 27 -47.31 29.18 42.66
C THR A 27 -47.03 29.67 44.08
N THR A 28 -45.76 29.73 44.49
CA THR A 28 -45.42 30.12 45.86
C THR A 28 -45.05 31.60 45.96
N LYS A 29 -45.80 32.34 46.79
CA LYS A 29 -45.57 33.76 47.07
C LYS A 29 -44.19 34.00 47.71
N THR A 30 -43.60 35.16 47.42
CA THR A 30 -42.44 35.71 48.13
C THR A 30 -42.78 36.07 49.58
N PRO A 31 -41.79 36.27 50.47
CA PRO A 31 -42.03 36.86 51.78
C PRO A 31 -42.74 38.21 51.64
N THR A 32 -43.81 38.43 52.43
CA THR A 32 -44.54 39.70 52.41
C THR A 32 -43.66 40.81 53.00
N VAL A 33 -43.54 41.91 52.28
CA VAL A 33 -42.79 43.10 52.71
C VAL A 33 -43.74 44.25 52.98
N THR A 34 -43.49 44.98 54.06
CA THR A 34 -44.21 46.20 54.42
C THR A 34 -43.50 47.43 53.87
N ALA A 35 -44.20 48.57 53.84
CA ALA A 35 -43.59 49.84 53.48
C ALA A 35 -42.35 50.11 54.34
N ASN A 36 -41.31 50.71 53.75
CA ASN A 36 -39.95 50.89 54.30
C ASN A 36 -39.08 49.63 54.44
N ASN A 37 -39.58 48.43 54.15
CA ASN A 37 -38.69 47.26 54.11
C ASN A 37 -37.73 47.40 52.94
N VAL A 38 -36.46 47.10 53.20
CA VAL A 38 -35.43 46.93 52.17
C VAL A 38 -35.51 45.51 51.67
N VAL A 39 -35.66 45.35 50.35
CA VAL A 39 -35.59 44.07 49.67
C VAL A 39 -34.22 43.95 49.04
N THR A 40 -33.55 42.84 49.31
CA THR A 40 -32.25 42.51 48.73
C THR A 40 -32.40 41.36 47.76
N VAL A 41 -31.95 41.57 46.53
CA VAL A 41 -31.96 40.59 45.45
C VAL A 41 -30.52 40.19 45.18
N THR A 42 -30.18 38.92 45.33
CA THR A 42 -28.86 38.38 45.00
C THR A 42 -29.00 37.41 43.85
N VAL A 43 -28.24 37.65 42.77
CA VAL A 43 -28.22 36.78 41.59
C VAL A 43 -26.86 36.12 41.50
N ASN A 44 -26.86 34.79 41.49
CA ASN A 44 -25.65 34.01 41.21
C ASN A 44 -25.88 33.25 39.92
N THR A 45 -25.13 33.56 38.86
CA THR A 45 -25.22 32.81 37.61
C THR A 45 -24.43 31.51 37.70
N ASN A 46 -24.94 30.47 37.05
CA ASN A 46 -24.18 29.26 36.79
C ASN A 46 -23.12 29.55 35.72
N GLU A 47 -22.14 28.66 35.60
CA GLU A 47 -21.13 28.68 34.56
C GLU A 47 -21.76 28.87 33.16
N GLY A 48 -21.10 29.64 32.29
CA GLY A 48 -21.60 29.94 30.95
C GLY A 48 -22.68 31.04 30.87
N TYR A 49 -23.06 31.66 31.98
CA TYR A 49 -24.00 32.78 32.00
C TYR A 49 -23.43 34.00 32.73
N THR A 50 -23.69 35.19 32.19
CA THR A 50 -23.29 36.47 32.79
C THR A 50 -24.54 37.25 33.22
N PHE A 51 -24.54 37.73 34.46
CA PHE A 51 -25.55 38.66 34.95
C PHE A 51 -25.11 40.09 34.62
N ASN A 52 -25.83 40.74 33.71
CA ASN A 52 -25.53 42.10 33.27
C ASN A 52 -26.19 43.16 34.15
N GLY A 53 -27.14 42.74 34.99
CA GLY A 53 -27.86 43.61 35.93
C GLY A 53 -29.37 43.37 35.93
N ILE A 54 -30.08 44.24 36.65
CA ILE A 54 -31.55 44.22 36.67
C ILE A 54 -32.06 45.17 35.60
N LYS A 55 -32.81 44.63 34.64
CA LYS A 55 -33.41 45.40 33.55
C LYS A 55 -34.54 46.30 34.03
N SER A 56 -35.35 45.81 34.98
CA SER A 56 -36.40 46.62 35.62
C SER A 56 -36.90 45.96 36.90
N VAL A 57 -37.30 46.79 37.87
CA VAL A 57 -38.16 46.38 38.98
C VAL A 57 -39.46 47.16 38.88
N THR A 58 -40.57 46.46 38.74
CA THR A 58 -41.89 47.08 38.58
C THR A 58 -42.87 46.50 39.58
N SER A 59 -43.82 47.32 39.99
CA SER A 59 -45.01 46.88 40.70
C SER A 59 -46.22 47.15 39.80
N GLN A 60 -47.39 46.67 40.22
CA GLN A 60 -48.67 47.03 39.60
C GLN A 60 -48.96 48.55 39.62
N MET A 61 -48.13 49.36 40.28
CA MET A 61 -48.30 50.80 40.45
C MET A 61 -47.16 51.64 39.85
N GLY A 62 -46.15 51.01 39.24
CA GLY A 62 -45.03 51.70 38.60
C GLY A 62 -43.65 51.14 38.98
N ASN A 63 -42.61 51.84 38.51
CA ASN A 63 -41.21 51.45 38.69
C ASN A 63 -40.76 51.60 40.15
N LEU A 64 -40.06 50.59 40.67
CA LEU A 64 -39.37 50.66 41.95
C LEU A 64 -37.90 50.98 41.69
N ASN A 65 -37.43 52.09 42.23
CA ASN A 65 -36.02 52.47 42.10
C ASN A 65 -35.20 51.80 43.20
N GLY A 66 -34.04 51.31 42.83
CA GLY A 66 -33.10 50.64 43.73
C GLY A 66 -31.67 50.89 43.31
N THR A 67 -30.74 50.46 44.14
CA THR A 67 -29.31 50.60 43.96
C THR A 67 -28.67 49.23 43.76
N SER A 68 -27.89 49.07 42.70
CA SER A 68 -27.01 47.91 42.51
C SER A 68 -25.67 48.14 43.20
N ASN A 69 -25.08 47.09 43.77
CA ASN A 69 -23.66 47.07 44.09
C ASN A 69 -22.90 46.18 43.10
N ASN A 70 -21.57 46.31 43.06
CA ASN A 70 -20.70 45.51 42.18
C ASN A 70 -20.64 44.01 42.56
N SER A 71 -21.41 43.57 43.56
CA SER A 71 -21.38 42.22 44.14
C SER A 71 -22.55 41.34 43.66
N GLY A 72 -23.23 41.71 42.58
CA GLY A 72 -24.42 40.98 42.09
C GLY A 72 -25.63 41.10 43.01
N THR A 73 -25.63 42.10 43.89
CA THR A 73 -26.72 42.39 44.81
C THR A 73 -27.40 43.70 44.44
N TYR A 74 -28.73 43.66 44.37
CA TYR A 74 -29.57 44.82 44.11
C TYR A 74 -30.52 45.03 45.28
N THR A 75 -30.55 46.25 45.80
CA THR A 75 -31.43 46.62 46.90
C THR A 75 -32.45 47.65 46.44
N PHE A 76 -33.71 47.47 46.82
CA PHE A 76 -34.73 48.50 46.65
C PHE A 76 -35.58 48.59 47.91
N SER A 77 -36.03 49.80 48.22
CA SER A 77 -36.95 50.03 49.32
C SER A 77 -38.38 50.02 48.81
N VAL A 78 -39.29 49.40 49.57
CA VAL A 78 -40.72 49.52 49.29
C VAL A 78 -41.16 50.94 49.65
N PRO A 79 -41.62 51.76 48.68
CA PRO A 79 -41.91 53.17 48.92
C PRO A 79 -43.03 53.36 49.94
N VAL A 80 -42.91 54.39 50.77
CA VAL A 80 -44.00 54.87 51.64
C VAL A 80 -44.89 55.83 50.85
N GLY A 81 -46.14 55.44 50.64
CA GLY A 81 -47.12 56.28 49.97
C GLY A 81 -48.55 55.80 50.20
N THR A 82 -49.48 56.75 50.26
CA THR A 82 -50.91 56.47 50.16
C THR A 82 -51.21 56.13 48.70
N PHE A 83 -51.13 54.85 48.38
CA PHE A 83 -51.34 54.36 47.03
C PHE A 83 -52.84 54.08 46.82
N ASN A 84 -53.56 55.06 46.27
CA ASN A 84 -54.98 55.06 45.86
C ASN A 84 -55.84 53.89 46.38
N ASN A 85 -56.33 54.01 47.63
CA ASN A 85 -57.41 53.19 48.20
C ASN A 85 -57.26 51.64 48.11
N TYR A 86 -56.08 51.09 47.87
CA TYR A 86 -55.88 49.64 47.83
C TYR A 86 -55.47 49.09 49.20
N LYS A 87 -56.34 48.30 49.85
CA LYS A 87 -56.07 47.61 51.14
C LYS A 87 -55.71 46.13 50.93
N GLY A 88 -54.76 45.81 50.06
CA GLY A 88 -54.41 44.43 49.72
C GLY A 88 -52.94 44.19 49.35
N THR A 89 -52.55 42.92 49.25
CA THR A 89 -51.22 42.49 48.78
C THR A 89 -51.04 42.79 47.29
N GLN A 90 -49.86 43.29 46.90
CA GLN A 90 -49.50 43.56 45.51
C GLN A 90 -48.30 42.72 45.07
N ASN A 91 -48.25 42.40 43.78
CA ASN A 91 -47.12 41.72 43.18
C ASN A 91 -46.08 42.74 42.67
N ALA A 92 -44.80 42.44 42.91
CA ALA A 92 -43.67 43.10 42.27
C ALA A 92 -42.97 42.12 41.32
N TYR A 93 -42.51 42.61 40.19
CA TYR A 93 -41.81 41.87 39.15
C TYR A 93 -40.39 42.39 39.01
N ILE A 94 -39.42 41.47 39.03
CA ILE A 94 -38.01 41.76 38.81
C ILE A 94 -37.62 41.09 37.49
N ILE A 95 -37.16 41.89 36.52
CA ILE A 95 -36.67 41.39 35.24
C ILE A 95 -35.15 41.43 35.27
N LEU A 96 -34.52 40.26 35.18
CA LEU A 96 -33.07 40.10 35.14
C LEU A 96 -32.55 40.17 33.70
N ASP A 97 -31.40 40.81 33.52
CA ASP A 97 -30.61 40.72 32.29
C ASP A 97 -29.51 39.68 32.48
N ILE A 98 -29.72 38.50 31.89
CA ILE A 98 -28.76 37.40 31.92
C ILE A 98 -28.49 36.97 30.48
N THR A 99 -27.25 37.11 30.04
CA THR A 99 -26.79 36.66 28.72
C THR A 99 -26.12 35.30 28.82
N THR A 100 -26.36 34.47 27.79
CA THR A 100 -25.57 33.26 27.57
C THR A 100 -24.22 33.68 26.98
N ASN A 101 -23.13 33.21 27.56
CA ASN A 101 -21.79 33.53 27.07
C ASN A 101 -21.50 32.83 25.75
N GLN A 102 -20.71 33.47 24.91
CA GLN A 102 -20.09 32.86 23.74
C GLN A 102 -18.62 32.58 24.02
N TYR A 103 -18.14 31.49 23.44
CA TYR A 103 -16.76 31.02 23.59
C TYR A 103 -16.15 30.81 22.22
N ASN A 104 -14.83 30.97 22.12
CA ASN A 104 -14.09 30.85 20.87
C ASN A 104 -13.86 29.38 20.50
N ILE A 105 -13.83 29.11 19.20
CA ILE A 105 -13.54 27.81 18.61
C ILE A 105 -12.31 27.99 17.73
N THR A 106 -11.19 27.39 18.15
CA THR A 106 -9.94 27.37 17.37
C THR A 106 -9.87 26.07 16.58
N LYS A 107 -9.51 26.15 15.30
CA LYS A 107 -9.33 24.98 14.42
C LYS A 107 -7.84 24.86 14.11
N ASN A 108 -7.21 23.82 14.63
CA ASN A 108 -5.78 23.55 14.45
C ASN A 108 -5.61 22.37 13.49
N TYR A 109 -5.27 22.66 12.24
CA TYR A 109 -5.07 21.67 11.18
C TYR A 109 -4.20 22.23 10.05
N ASN A 110 -3.59 21.35 9.24
CA ASN A 110 -2.86 21.77 8.05
C ASN A 110 -3.83 21.96 6.87
N THR A 111 -4.00 23.20 6.42
CA THR A 111 -4.91 23.53 5.30
C THR A 111 -4.46 22.96 3.96
N ASN A 112 -3.22 22.50 3.82
CA ASN A 112 -2.75 21.81 2.62
C ASN A 112 -3.20 20.35 2.55
N GLU A 113 -3.61 19.76 3.67
CA GLU A 113 -3.91 18.32 3.82
C GLU A 113 -5.41 18.04 3.96
N GLY A 114 -6.19 19.03 4.37
CA GLY A 114 -7.64 18.92 4.48
C GLY A 114 -8.31 20.22 4.91
N GLU A 115 -9.60 20.14 5.17
CA GLU A 115 -10.46 21.23 5.62
C GLU A 115 -11.26 20.82 6.86
N VAL A 116 -11.43 21.75 7.80
CA VAL A 116 -12.23 21.56 9.02
C VAL A 116 -13.27 22.67 9.12
N ILE A 117 -14.54 22.28 9.11
CA ILE A 117 -15.69 23.17 9.16
C ILE A 117 -16.47 22.89 10.43
N VAL A 118 -16.74 23.91 11.22
CA VAL A 118 -17.63 23.85 12.39
C VAL A 118 -18.92 24.61 12.08
N ILE A 119 -20.08 24.03 12.43
CA ILE A 119 -21.42 24.60 12.22
C ILE A 119 -22.32 24.37 13.46
N ASP A 120 -23.26 25.29 13.71
CA ASP A 120 -24.27 25.24 14.78
C ASP A 120 -25.60 24.63 14.32
N ARG A 121 -25.82 24.56 13.00
CA ARG A 121 -26.99 23.98 12.34
C ARG A 121 -26.62 23.31 11.03
N PHE A 122 -27.25 22.16 10.76
CA PHE A 122 -27.16 21.48 9.47
C PHE A 122 -28.06 22.22 8.45
N ASP A 123 -27.55 23.29 7.84
CA ASP A 123 -28.20 23.98 6.73
C ASP A 123 -27.34 23.98 5.46
N SER A 124 -27.95 24.27 4.31
CA SER A 124 -27.30 24.17 2.99
C SER A 124 -26.21 25.21 2.74
N THR A 125 -25.99 26.16 3.66
CA THR A 125 -25.06 27.28 3.53
C THR A 125 -23.98 27.21 4.61
N HIS A 126 -23.21 26.12 4.58
CA HIS A 126 -22.13 25.79 5.50
C HIS A 126 -21.07 26.90 5.65
N THR A 127 -21.37 27.95 6.41
CA THR A 127 -20.40 28.97 6.78
C THR A 127 -19.78 28.55 8.08
N SER A 128 -18.48 28.30 8.08
CA SER A 128 -17.83 27.87 9.31
C SER A 128 -17.88 28.96 10.38
N ILE A 129 -18.24 28.58 11.61
CA ILE A 129 -18.25 29.48 12.76
C ILE A 129 -16.96 29.37 13.58
N ASP A 130 -16.59 30.45 14.26
CA ASP A 130 -15.44 30.51 15.17
C ASP A 130 -15.86 30.84 16.61
N LYS A 131 -17.17 30.97 16.86
CA LYS A 131 -17.76 31.19 18.19
C LYS A 131 -19.11 30.51 18.29
N ALA A 132 -19.45 30.03 19.47
CA ALA A 132 -20.76 29.43 19.77
C ALA A 132 -21.20 29.77 21.20
N TYR A 133 -22.50 29.69 21.45
CA TYR A 133 -23.06 29.91 22.77
C TYR A 133 -22.87 28.68 23.67
N TYR A 134 -22.71 28.89 24.98
CA TYR A 134 -22.72 27.81 25.95
C TYR A 134 -23.95 26.89 25.80
N LYS A 135 -23.74 25.58 25.85
CA LYS A 135 -24.76 24.53 25.64
C LYS A 135 -25.35 24.44 24.24
N GLU A 136 -24.77 25.13 23.26
CA GLU A 136 -25.11 24.93 21.86
C GLU A 136 -24.50 23.62 21.35
N ASN A 137 -25.29 22.86 20.59
CA ASN A 137 -24.82 21.63 19.94
C ASN A 137 -24.12 22.00 18.65
N LEU A 138 -22.90 21.51 18.47
CA LEU A 138 -22.06 21.83 17.33
C LEU A 138 -21.73 20.57 16.54
N TRP A 139 -21.56 20.75 15.24
CA TRP A 139 -21.06 19.74 14.32
C TRP A 139 -19.73 20.16 13.71
N VAL A 140 -18.80 19.22 13.63
CA VAL A 140 -17.50 19.37 12.99
C VAL A 140 -17.47 18.45 11.79
N SER A 141 -17.29 19.02 10.60
CA SER A 141 -17.07 18.29 9.34
C SER A 141 -15.61 18.40 8.95
N ILE A 142 -14.99 17.27 8.62
CA ILE A 142 -13.59 17.17 8.23
C ILE A 142 -13.52 16.54 6.84
N GLU A 143 -12.97 17.27 5.88
CA GLU A 143 -12.77 16.77 4.52
C GLU A 143 -11.27 16.74 4.20
N PRO A 144 -10.63 15.56 4.25
CA PRO A 144 -9.27 15.39 3.76
C PRO A 144 -9.19 15.77 2.27
N LYS A 145 -8.08 16.41 1.87
CA LYS A 145 -7.76 16.60 0.46
C LYS A 145 -7.39 15.26 -0.18
N ALA A 146 -7.33 15.25 -1.52
CA ALA A 146 -6.87 14.08 -2.27
C ALA A 146 -5.55 13.55 -1.70
N ASN A 147 -5.44 12.22 -1.61
CA ASN A 147 -4.27 11.50 -1.10
C ASN A 147 -4.00 11.64 0.40
N TYR A 148 -4.89 12.26 1.17
CA TYR A 148 -4.83 12.32 2.63
C TYR A 148 -6.03 11.64 3.28
N LYS A 149 -5.82 11.17 4.50
CA LYS A 149 -6.86 10.68 5.41
C LYS A 149 -6.69 11.28 6.80
N ILE A 150 -7.74 11.19 7.60
CA ILE A 150 -7.72 11.65 8.99
C ILE A 150 -6.85 10.68 9.81
N LYS A 151 -5.78 11.20 10.43
CA LYS A 151 -4.93 10.45 11.36
C LYS A 151 -5.47 10.52 12.77
N SER A 152 -5.85 11.72 13.23
CA SER A 152 -6.45 11.91 14.55
C SER A 152 -7.33 13.15 14.62
N VAL A 153 -8.29 13.14 15.53
CA VAL A 153 -9.19 14.26 15.82
C VAL A 153 -9.38 14.35 17.33
N SER A 154 -9.23 15.53 17.89
CA SER A 154 -9.55 15.81 19.29
C SER A 154 -10.16 17.20 19.46
N CYS A 155 -10.92 17.39 20.53
CA CYS A 155 -11.44 18.69 20.93
C CYS A 155 -11.06 18.94 22.39
N LYS A 156 -10.36 20.04 22.66
CA LYS A 156 -9.84 20.38 23.98
C LYS A 156 -10.42 21.67 24.52
N ALA A 157 -10.74 21.68 25.81
CA ALA A 157 -11.07 22.85 26.61
C ALA A 157 -9.90 23.15 27.55
N GLY A 158 -9.01 24.06 27.13
CA GLY A 158 -7.69 24.19 27.75
C GLY A 158 -6.86 22.91 27.55
N GLU A 159 -6.40 22.30 28.63
CA GLU A 159 -5.62 21.05 28.59
C GLU A 159 -6.49 19.79 28.56
N ASN A 160 -7.77 19.90 28.91
CA ASN A 160 -8.66 18.76 29.09
C ASN A 160 -9.43 18.45 27.81
N ASP A 161 -9.74 17.17 27.58
CA ASP A 161 -10.62 16.76 26.48
C ASP A 161 -12.07 17.17 26.76
N VAL A 162 -12.78 17.57 25.71
CA VAL A 162 -14.22 17.82 25.76
C VAL A 162 -14.94 16.47 25.84
N SER A 163 -15.58 16.21 26.98
CA SER A 163 -16.05 14.87 27.36
C SER A 163 -17.12 14.27 26.44
N ASP A 164 -17.92 15.11 25.78
CA ASP A 164 -18.98 14.67 24.87
C ASP A 164 -18.61 14.83 23.39
N PHE A 165 -17.33 15.11 23.09
CA PHE A 165 -16.84 15.14 21.71
C PHE A 165 -16.85 13.74 21.12
N ALA A 166 -17.75 13.50 20.18
CA ALA A 166 -18.02 12.17 19.65
C ALA A 166 -18.19 12.20 18.13
N GLN A 167 -17.82 11.09 17.47
CA GLN A 167 -18.05 10.90 16.04
C GLN A 167 -19.56 10.73 15.76
N ALA A 168 -20.07 11.47 14.79
CA ALA A 168 -21.50 11.52 14.43
C ALA A 168 -21.84 10.73 13.15
N SER A 169 -20.85 10.37 12.32
CA SER A 169 -21.04 9.67 11.04
C SER A 169 -20.26 8.35 10.99
N THR A 170 -20.81 7.34 10.32
CA THR A 170 -20.14 6.07 10.01
C THR A 170 -18.97 6.22 9.04
N THR A 171 -18.87 7.35 8.32
CA THR A 171 -17.73 7.65 7.43
C THR A 171 -16.50 8.18 8.18
N GLY A 172 -16.67 8.51 9.47
CA GLY A 172 -15.62 9.06 10.32
C GLY A 172 -15.18 10.49 10.03
N LYS A 173 -15.89 11.19 9.14
CA LYS A 173 -15.61 12.58 8.75
C LYS A 173 -16.41 13.63 9.52
N SER A 174 -17.28 13.22 10.43
CA SER A 174 -18.17 14.14 11.15
C SER A 174 -18.19 13.85 12.65
N TYR A 175 -18.15 14.90 13.45
CA TYR A 175 -18.14 14.87 14.91
C TYR A 175 -19.16 15.85 15.48
N THR A 176 -19.54 15.66 16.73
CA THR A 176 -20.44 16.54 17.48
C THR A 176 -19.93 16.77 18.89
N PHE A 177 -20.22 17.93 19.46
CA PHE A 177 -20.06 18.21 20.88
C PHE A 177 -20.98 19.33 21.33
N THR A 178 -21.17 19.45 22.64
CA THR A 178 -21.85 20.58 23.26
C THR A 178 -20.83 21.62 23.69
N MET A 179 -21.02 22.88 23.31
CA MET A 179 -20.06 23.94 23.65
C MET A 179 -19.92 24.08 25.18
N PRO A 180 -18.73 23.83 25.76
CA PRO A 180 -18.49 23.96 27.19
C PRO A 180 -18.44 25.44 27.60
N ALA A 181 -18.31 25.71 28.90
CA ALA A 181 -18.20 27.07 29.42
C ALA A 181 -16.76 27.63 29.33
N SER A 182 -16.05 27.29 28.25
CA SER A 182 -14.69 27.72 27.97
C SER A 182 -14.43 27.70 26.46
N ASP A 183 -13.39 28.43 26.04
CA ASP A 183 -12.88 28.32 24.67
C ASP A 183 -12.42 26.88 24.38
N VAL A 184 -12.57 26.46 23.13
CA VAL A 184 -12.19 25.12 22.66
C VAL A 184 -11.23 25.16 21.49
N THR A 185 -10.39 24.15 21.38
CA THR A 185 -9.49 23.92 20.25
C THR A 185 -9.76 22.53 19.67
N ILE A 186 -10.14 22.49 18.40
CA ILE A 186 -10.27 21.26 17.61
C ILE A 186 -8.93 21.02 16.93
N ASN A 187 -8.25 19.92 17.27
CA ASN A 187 -7.01 19.51 16.63
C ASN A 187 -7.31 18.38 15.66
N VAL A 188 -6.90 18.55 14.40
CA VAL A 188 -7.00 17.53 13.36
C VAL A 188 -5.62 17.31 12.76
N GLU A 189 -5.15 16.07 12.83
CA GLU A 189 -3.96 15.63 12.12
C GLU A 189 -4.38 14.81 10.91
N PHE A 190 -3.78 15.10 9.76
CA PHE A 190 -3.89 14.26 8.57
C PHE A 190 -2.62 13.46 8.37
N GLU A 191 -2.74 12.38 7.60
CA GLU A 191 -1.60 11.65 7.05
C GLU A 191 -1.89 11.26 5.61
N LEU A 192 -0.84 10.98 4.85
CA LEU A 192 -0.98 10.45 3.51
C LEU A 192 -1.76 9.11 3.54
N ASP A 193 -2.68 8.97 2.60
CA ASP A 193 -3.45 7.75 2.41
C ASP A 193 -2.60 6.66 1.74
N ALA A 194 -3.19 5.49 1.53
CA ALA A 194 -2.54 4.36 0.87
C ALA A 194 -3.06 4.16 -0.55
N CYS A 195 -2.15 3.89 -1.49
CA CYS A 195 -2.48 3.54 -2.85
C CYS A 195 -2.35 2.03 -3.08
N ALA A 196 -3.14 1.49 -4.01
CA ALA A 196 -3.10 0.08 -4.34
C ALA A 196 -1.84 -0.30 -5.14
N ILE A 197 -1.31 -1.48 -4.86
CA ILE A 197 -0.28 -2.14 -5.66
C ILE A 197 -0.90 -3.37 -6.32
N THR A 198 -0.72 -3.50 -7.63
CA THR A 198 -1.03 -4.69 -8.42
C THR A 198 0.26 -5.33 -8.91
N THR A 199 0.23 -6.63 -9.22
CA THR A 199 1.40 -7.38 -9.70
C THR A 199 1.07 -8.13 -10.98
N ASP A 200 2.00 -8.12 -11.93
CA ASP A 200 1.94 -8.90 -13.17
C ASP A 200 3.27 -9.60 -13.43
N ILE A 201 3.39 -10.84 -12.95
CA ILE A 201 4.64 -11.61 -12.98
C ILE A 201 4.48 -12.80 -13.94
N LYS A 202 5.40 -12.95 -14.90
CA LYS A 202 5.43 -14.07 -15.86
C LYS A 202 6.62 -14.99 -15.60
N ASN A 203 6.35 -16.29 -15.43
CA ASN A 203 7.37 -17.35 -15.16
C ASN A 203 8.25 -17.09 -13.93
N GLY A 204 7.67 -16.46 -12.92
CA GLY A 204 8.31 -16.22 -11.64
C GLY A 204 7.30 -15.88 -10.56
N THR A 205 7.82 -15.47 -9.42
CA THR A 205 7.07 -15.11 -8.23
C THR A 205 7.61 -13.81 -7.66
N ILE A 206 6.75 -13.11 -6.93
CA ILE A 206 7.07 -11.90 -6.18
C ILE A 206 6.74 -12.12 -4.71
N SER A 207 7.58 -11.61 -3.82
CA SER A 207 7.41 -11.72 -2.37
C SER A 207 7.77 -10.41 -1.68
N GLY A 208 7.19 -10.15 -0.50
CA GLY A 208 7.45 -8.93 0.28
C GLY A 208 6.56 -7.73 -0.06
N ILE A 209 5.68 -7.81 -1.07
CA ILE A 209 4.70 -6.74 -1.36
C ILE A 209 3.50 -6.82 -0.42
N THR A 210 3.16 -5.68 0.18
CA THR A 210 1.90 -5.46 0.90
C THR A 210 1.10 -4.37 0.17
N SER A 211 -0.19 -4.62 -0.04
CA SER A 211 -1.11 -3.71 -0.73
C SER A 211 -2.36 -3.48 0.12
N PRO A 212 -2.85 -2.24 0.27
CA PRO A 212 -2.28 -0.99 -0.24
C PRO A 212 -1.04 -0.55 0.56
N ALA A 213 -0.24 0.35 -0.01
CA ALA A 213 0.93 0.93 0.65
C ALA A 213 0.76 2.44 0.84
N ALA A 214 1.19 2.97 1.97
CA ALA A 214 1.10 4.40 2.28
C ALA A 214 1.90 5.22 1.26
N ILE A 215 1.33 6.32 0.77
CA ILE A 215 2.02 7.22 -0.18
C ILE A 215 3.28 7.77 0.51
N GLY A 216 4.38 7.82 -0.22
CA GLY A 216 5.70 8.21 0.27
C GLY A 216 6.44 7.14 1.09
N SER A 217 5.81 6.00 1.38
CA SER A 217 6.50 4.89 2.05
C SER A 217 7.37 4.11 1.08
N ASP A 218 8.40 3.46 1.63
CA ASP A 218 9.26 2.57 0.86
C ASP A 218 8.66 1.16 0.77
N VAL A 219 8.51 0.66 -0.45
CA VAL A 219 8.04 -0.70 -0.76
C VAL A 219 9.23 -1.53 -1.21
N SER A 220 9.48 -2.64 -0.51
CA SER A 220 10.56 -3.58 -0.83
C SER A 220 9.99 -4.93 -1.22
N PHE A 221 10.57 -5.57 -2.24
CA PHE A 221 10.14 -6.89 -2.70
C PHE A 221 11.29 -7.70 -3.29
N THR A 222 11.09 -9.01 -3.38
CA THR A 222 12.01 -9.93 -4.05
C THR A 222 11.31 -10.62 -5.20
N LEU A 223 12.11 -10.97 -6.21
CA LEU A 223 11.68 -11.67 -7.40
C LEU A 223 12.43 -13.00 -7.48
N ALA A 224 11.70 -14.09 -7.70
CA ALA A 224 12.30 -15.41 -7.87
C ALA A 224 11.72 -16.09 -9.12
N PRO A 225 12.57 -16.71 -9.97
CA PRO A 225 12.07 -17.48 -11.10
C PRO A 225 11.25 -18.68 -10.63
N THR A 226 10.38 -19.21 -11.50
CA THR A 226 9.59 -20.41 -11.19
C THR A 226 10.47 -21.63 -10.89
N ASP A 227 11.61 -21.74 -11.58
CA ASP A 227 12.63 -22.77 -11.36
C ASP A 227 14.02 -22.26 -11.81
N ASP A 228 15.04 -23.11 -11.70
CA ASP A 228 16.42 -22.76 -12.01
C ASP A 228 16.72 -22.65 -13.52
N THR A 229 15.78 -23.00 -14.40
CA THR A 229 15.92 -22.86 -15.86
C THR A 229 15.59 -21.46 -16.36
N TYR A 230 15.00 -20.61 -15.53
CA TYR A 230 14.67 -19.23 -15.85
C TYR A 230 15.67 -18.23 -15.23
N LYS A 231 15.80 -17.07 -15.88
CA LYS A 231 16.49 -15.89 -15.37
C LYS A 231 15.60 -14.66 -15.52
N LEU A 232 15.76 -13.67 -14.65
CA LEU A 232 15.05 -12.40 -14.77
C LEU A 232 15.45 -11.71 -16.08
N ASP A 233 14.45 -11.26 -16.84
CA ASP A 233 14.62 -10.56 -18.11
C ASP A 233 14.33 -9.07 -17.93
N SER A 234 13.18 -8.75 -17.32
CA SER A 234 12.82 -7.36 -17.03
C SER A 234 12.04 -7.22 -15.72
N CYS A 235 12.16 -6.07 -15.09
CA CYS A 235 11.38 -5.63 -13.94
C CYS A 235 11.04 -4.15 -14.13
N LYS A 236 9.77 -3.78 -13.95
CA LYS A 236 9.28 -2.40 -14.05
C LYS A 236 8.21 -2.14 -13.00
N VAL A 237 8.16 -0.91 -12.52
CA VAL A 237 7.03 -0.40 -11.73
C VAL A 237 6.48 0.82 -12.48
N PHE A 238 5.16 0.87 -12.67
CA PHE A 238 4.51 1.94 -13.43
C PHE A 238 3.11 2.24 -12.91
N LYS A 239 2.53 3.37 -13.30
CA LYS A 239 1.17 3.75 -12.92
C LYS A 239 0.16 2.75 -13.48
N THR A 240 -0.73 2.25 -12.63
CA THR A 240 -1.74 1.26 -13.05
C THR A 240 -2.64 1.86 -14.15
N GLY A 241 -2.70 1.17 -15.30
CA GLY A 241 -3.43 1.63 -16.48
C GLY A 241 -2.66 2.58 -17.41
N ASP A 242 -1.42 2.95 -17.08
CA ASP A 242 -0.55 3.80 -17.90
C ASP A 242 0.93 3.38 -17.77
N GLU A 243 1.36 2.45 -18.63
CA GLU A 243 2.73 1.90 -18.63
C GLU A 243 3.81 2.94 -18.98
N ALA A 244 3.44 4.07 -19.60
CA ALA A 244 4.40 5.12 -19.94
C ALA A 244 4.89 5.91 -18.70
N THR A 245 4.09 5.93 -17.63
CA THR A 245 4.44 6.60 -16.38
C THR A 245 5.18 5.63 -15.46
N THR A 246 6.50 5.57 -15.57
CA THR A 246 7.37 4.68 -14.79
C THR A 246 7.72 5.25 -13.40
N VAL A 247 7.89 4.36 -12.43
CA VAL A 247 8.41 4.64 -11.09
C VAL A 247 9.81 4.07 -10.98
N ASP A 248 10.74 4.85 -10.44
CA ASP A 248 12.12 4.42 -10.28
C ASP A 248 12.23 3.26 -9.27
N VAL A 249 12.95 2.22 -9.68
CA VAL A 249 13.21 1.03 -8.87
C VAL A 249 14.71 0.92 -8.64
N THR A 250 15.09 0.78 -7.38
CA THR A 250 16.47 0.47 -6.99
C THR A 250 16.59 -1.01 -6.68
N GLU A 251 17.65 -1.65 -7.16
CA GLU A 251 17.95 -3.05 -6.89
C GLU A 251 19.25 -3.13 -6.06
N SER A 252 19.23 -3.97 -5.02
CA SER A 252 20.41 -4.29 -4.23
C SER A 252 20.30 -5.70 -3.68
N ASN A 253 21.28 -6.56 -4.02
CA ASN A 253 21.39 -7.94 -3.53
C ASN A 253 20.10 -8.77 -3.72
N GLY A 254 19.43 -8.63 -4.86
CA GLY A 254 18.19 -9.34 -5.19
C GLY A 254 16.93 -8.76 -4.54
N THR A 255 17.04 -7.62 -3.85
CA THR A 255 15.92 -6.87 -3.28
C THR A 255 15.66 -5.62 -4.11
N TYR A 256 14.42 -5.46 -4.55
CA TYR A 256 13.93 -4.33 -5.32
C TYR A 256 13.18 -3.39 -4.40
N LYS A 257 13.35 -2.09 -4.59
CA LYS A 257 12.75 -1.07 -3.75
C LYS A 257 12.31 0.15 -4.57
N PHE A 258 11.10 0.65 -4.29
CA PHE A 258 10.60 1.92 -4.82
C PHE A 258 9.85 2.69 -3.72
N THR A 259 9.72 4.01 -3.89
CA THR A 259 8.90 4.86 -3.01
C THR A 259 7.50 4.97 -3.59
N MET A 260 6.47 4.67 -2.79
CA MET A 260 5.08 4.63 -3.23
C MET A 260 4.59 6.01 -3.70
N PRO A 261 4.19 6.18 -4.96
CA PRO A 261 3.66 7.46 -5.44
C PRO A 261 2.21 7.69 -4.99
N ASP A 262 1.66 8.85 -5.34
CA ASP A 262 0.31 9.29 -5.00
C ASP A 262 -0.78 8.73 -5.94
N TYR A 263 -0.48 7.61 -6.59
CA TYR A 263 -1.39 6.88 -7.47
C TYR A 263 -1.15 5.36 -7.40
N PRO A 264 -2.13 4.52 -7.77
CA PRO A 264 -1.95 3.08 -7.82
C PRO A 264 -0.85 2.66 -8.82
N VAL A 265 -0.05 1.66 -8.45
CA VAL A 265 1.07 1.16 -9.29
C VAL A 265 0.95 -0.32 -9.60
N THR A 266 1.48 -0.72 -10.76
CA THR A 266 1.65 -2.11 -11.18
C THR A 266 3.13 -2.47 -11.17
N VAL A 267 3.48 -3.56 -10.48
CA VAL A 267 4.82 -4.16 -10.52
C VAL A 267 4.81 -5.29 -11.55
N SER A 268 5.55 -5.13 -12.63
CA SER A 268 5.66 -6.12 -13.71
C SER A 268 7.06 -6.71 -13.77
N ALA A 269 7.13 -8.04 -13.93
CA ALA A 269 8.39 -8.73 -14.16
C ALA A 269 8.23 -9.91 -15.11
N THR A 270 9.19 -10.06 -16.01
CA THR A 270 9.28 -11.19 -16.95
C THR A 270 10.53 -12.00 -16.68
N PHE A 271 10.37 -13.33 -16.71
CA PHE A 271 11.48 -14.25 -16.67
C PHE A 271 11.53 -15.05 -17.98
N VAL A 272 12.73 -15.19 -18.53
CA VAL A 272 13.01 -15.96 -19.74
C VAL A 272 13.88 -17.16 -19.42
N LYS A 273 13.77 -18.22 -20.21
CA LYS A 273 14.62 -19.39 -20.06
C LYS A 273 16.09 -19.03 -20.31
N LYS A 274 17.00 -19.67 -19.58
CA LYS A 274 18.44 -19.56 -19.76
C LYS A 274 18.85 -20.14 -21.11
N THR A 275 20.01 -19.72 -21.58
CA THR A 275 20.66 -20.22 -22.79
C THR A 275 22.04 -20.73 -22.41
N HIS A 276 22.46 -21.84 -23.00
CA HIS A 276 23.74 -22.50 -22.73
C HIS A 276 24.47 -22.82 -24.02
N ASP A 277 25.80 -22.92 -23.94
CA ASP A 277 26.62 -23.16 -25.12
C ASP A 277 26.62 -24.63 -25.53
N VAL A 278 26.67 -24.86 -26.84
CA VAL A 278 26.83 -26.18 -27.45
C VAL A 278 28.14 -26.18 -28.24
N THR A 279 29.06 -27.05 -27.84
CA THR A 279 30.36 -27.24 -28.50
C THR A 279 30.44 -28.62 -29.13
N THR A 280 31.19 -28.73 -30.23
CA THR A 280 31.37 -29.99 -30.96
C THR A 280 32.86 -30.32 -31.10
N SER A 281 33.23 -31.57 -30.89
CA SER A 281 34.59 -32.07 -31.07
C SER A 281 34.62 -33.38 -31.86
N CYS A 282 35.70 -33.61 -32.61
CA CYS A 282 35.91 -34.82 -33.42
C CYS A 282 37.30 -35.38 -33.15
N THR A 283 37.43 -36.69 -32.97
CA THR A 283 38.72 -37.37 -32.75
C THR A 283 38.84 -38.65 -33.57
N PRO A 284 39.81 -38.77 -34.49
CA PRO A 284 40.67 -37.68 -34.96
C PRO A 284 39.86 -36.62 -35.72
N ALA A 285 40.38 -35.39 -35.83
CA ALA A 285 39.63 -34.26 -36.41
C ALA A 285 39.29 -34.49 -37.89
N GLU A 286 40.14 -35.20 -38.63
CA GLU A 286 39.91 -35.60 -40.02
C GLU A 286 38.94 -36.77 -40.18
N GLY A 287 38.52 -37.42 -39.09
CA GLY A 287 37.67 -38.61 -39.13
C GLY A 287 36.23 -38.34 -39.54
N GLY A 288 35.74 -37.11 -39.36
CA GLY A 288 34.37 -36.74 -39.70
C GLY A 288 33.99 -35.33 -39.26
N LYS A 289 32.68 -35.06 -39.23
CA LYS A 289 32.11 -33.78 -38.82
C LYS A 289 30.84 -33.99 -38.01
N VAL A 290 30.70 -33.21 -36.94
CA VAL A 290 29.44 -33.03 -36.20
C VAL A 290 28.81 -31.71 -36.64
N THR A 291 27.52 -31.73 -37.00
CA THR A 291 26.78 -30.54 -37.40
C THR A 291 25.49 -30.42 -36.59
N ILE A 292 25.23 -29.24 -36.03
CA ILE A 292 23.93 -28.90 -35.43
C ILE A 292 23.02 -28.42 -36.57
N ILE A 293 21.85 -29.03 -36.72
CA ILE A 293 21.02 -28.87 -37.92
C ILE A 293 20.08 -27.66 -37.80
N ASP A 294 19.43 -27.49 -36.65
CA ASP A 294 18.24 -26.65 -36.49
C ASP A 294 18.38 -25.53 -35.46
N LYS A 295 19.57 -25.39 -34.87
CA LYS A 295 19.87 -24.44 -33.79
C LYS A 295 21.23 -23.80 -33.97
N THR A 296 21.42 -22.67 -33.30
CA THR A 296 22.70 -21.96 -33.21
C THR A 296 23.03 -21.78 -31.74
N SER A 297 24.28 -22.02 -31.34
CA SER A 297 24.75 -21.75 -29.96
C SER A 297 24.74 -20.23 -29.70
N PRO A 298 24.32 -19.77 -28.50
CA PRO A 298 23.80 -20.55 -27.37
C PRO A 298 22.33 -20.98 -27.57
N VAL A 299 21.96 -22.13 -27.01
CA VAL A 299 20.63 -22.75 -27.16
C VAL A 299 19.81 -22.62 -25.87
N THR A 300 18.52 -22.33 -26.00
CA THR A 300 17.57 -22.20 -24.88
C THR A 300 17.32 -23.53 -24.17
N VAL A 301 17.30 -23.52 -22.83
CA VAL A 301 17.00 -24.71 -22.02
C VAL A 301 15.64 -25.31 -22.39
N GLY A 302 15.60 -26.64 -22.54
CA GLY A 302 14.40 -27.37 -22.92
C GLY A 302 14.10 -27.37 -24.42
N ASP A 303 14.85 -26.64 -25.25
CA ASP A 303 14.74 -26.77 -26.71
C ASP A 303 15.24 -28.14 -27.16
N SER A 304 14.57 -28.72 -28.16
CA SER A 304 15.09 -29.88 -28.87
C SER A 304 16.19 -29.46 -29.84
N VAL A 305 17.32 -30.17 -29.81
CA VAL A 305 18.50 -29.93 -30.65
C VAL A 305 18.73 -31.16 -31.51
N ASN A 306 18.76 -30.97 -32.83
CA ASN A 306 19.07 -32.02 -33.79
C ASN A 306 20.51 -31.91 -34.28
N ILE A 307 21.22 -33.03 -34.25
CA ILE A 307 22.59 -33.12 -34.74
C ILE A 307 22.72 -34.22 -35.78
N ASN A 308 23.67 -34.04 -36.69
CA ASN A 308 24.12 -35.06 -37.63
C ASN A 308 25.62 -35.28 -37.47
N VAL A 309 26.02 -36.56 -37.42
CA VAL A 309 27.41 -36.98 -37.37
C VAL A 309 27.73 -37.73 -38.65
N ALA A 310 28.61 -37.14 -39.47
CA ALA A 310 29.04 -37.72 -40.73
C ALA A 310 30.50 -38.14 -40.64
N ALA A 311 30.78 -39.43 -40.88
CA ALA A 311 32.15 -39.91 -41.04
C ALA A 311 32.70 -39.52 -42.42
N ASN A 312 33.96 -39.11 -42.47
CA ASN A 312 34.65 -38.85 -43.72
C ASN A 312 35.00 -40.17 -44.43
N ALA A 313 35.42 -40.07 -45.70
CA ALA A 313 35.84 -41.23 -46.47
C ALA A 313 36.90 -42.06 -45.71
N HIS A 314 36.75 -43.38 -45.78
CA HIS A 314 37.60 -44.36 -45.11
C HIS A 314 37.56 -44.39 -43.56
N TYR A 315 36.70 -43.58 -42.93
CA TYR A 315 36.39 -43.69 -41.50
C TYR A 315 34.99 -44.25 -41.28
N GLU A 316 34.75 -44.79 -40.09
CA GLU A 316 33.44 -45.13 -39.56
C GLU A 316 33.29 -44.55 -38.16
N ILE A 317 32.06 -44.22 -37.77
CA ILE A 317 31.76 -43.70 -36.44
C ILE A 317 32.05 -44.82 -35.43
N GLU A 318 32.92 -44.53 -34.47
CA GLU A 318 33.21 -45.46 -33.38
C GLU A 318 32.28 -45.20 -32.19
N ALA A 319 32.18 -43.94 -31.76
CA ALA A 319 31.27 -43.53 -30.70
C ALA A 319 30.86 -42.06 -30.85
N VAL A 320 29.69 -41.73 -30.32
CA VAL A 320 29.26 -40.35 -30.10
C VAL A 320 28.83 -40.22 -28.66
N THR A 321 29.22 -39.11 -28.03
CA THR A 321 28.87 -38.80 -26.66
C THR A 321 28.35 -37.37 -26.55
N VAL A 322 27.44 -37.17 -25.60
CA VAL A 322 26.95 -35.85 -25.19
C VAL A 322 27.29 -35.70 -23.71
N ASN A 323 28.14 -34.74 -23.37
CA ASN A 323 28.69 -34.58 -22.02
C ASN A 323 29.29 -35.88 -21.45
N SER A 324 30.04 -36.60 -22.30
CA SER A 324 30.67 -37.90 -21.98
C SER A 324 29.71 -39.08 -21.78
N GLU A 325 28.40 -38.90 -21.96
CA GLU A 325 27.43 -39.99 -21.96
C GLU A 325 27.25 -40.52 -23.39
N SER A 326 27.34 -41.84 -23.57
CA SER A 326 27.19 -42.46 -24.89
C SER A 326 25.75 -42.32 -25.40
N VAL A 327 25.61 -41.99 -26.68
CA VAL A 327 24.31 -41.83 -27.33
C VAL A 327 24.13 -42.82 -28.47
N THR A 328 22.89 -43.28 -28.68
CA THR A 328 22.54 -44.11 -29.83
C THR A 328 22.16 -43.21 -30.99
N LEU A 329 22.90 -43.31 -32.11
CA LEU A 329 22.58 -42.60 -33.35
C LEU A 329 21.52 -43.37 -34.15
N GLY A 330 20.71 -42.66 -34.93
CA GLY A 330 19.84 -43.24 -35.95
C GLY A 330 20.61 -43.74 -37.19
N GLU A 331 19.89 -44.34 -38.13
CA GLU A 331 20.44 -44.98 -39.36
C GLU A 331 21.31 -44.04 -40.24
N HIS A 332 21.17 -42.72 -40.09
CA HIS A 332 21.90 -41.71 -40.86
C HIS A 332 22.89 -40.87 -40.03
N GLY A 333 23.20 -41.30 -38.80
CA GLY A 333 24.08 -40.54 -37.90
C GLY A 333 23.36 -39.36 -37.21
N ASP A 334 22.03 -39.36 -37.23
CA ASP A 334 21.20 -38.33 -36.60
C ASP A 334 20.96 -38.63 -35.12
N TYR A 335 20.90 -37.57 -34.32
CA TYR A 335 20.57 -37.65 -32.89
C TYR A 335 19.86 -36.40 -32.43
N THR A 336 18.92 -36.57 -31.50
CA THR A 336 18.13 -35.50 -30.91
C THR A 336 18.28 -35.52 -29.40
N PHE A 337 18.50 -34.37 -28.79
CA PHE A 337 18.43 -34.23 -27.34
C PHE A 337 17.68 -32.96 -26.93
N VAL A 338 17.29 -32.90 -25.65
CA VAL A 338 16.71 -31.70 -25.04
C VAL A 338 17.80 -30.94 -24.31
N MET A 339 17.95 -29.64 -24.61
CA MET A 339 19.01 -28.81 -24.04
C MET A 339 18.90 -28.76 -22.50
N PRO A 340 19.90 -29.26 -21.76
CA PRO A 340 19.90 -29.21 -20.29
C PRO A 340 20.24 -27.81 -19.77
N ASN A 341 20.06 -27.58 -18.46
CA ASN A 341 20.44 -26.33 -17.78
C ASN A 341 21.95 -26.25 -17.49
N LYS A 342 22.78 -26.54 -18.50
CA LYS A 342 24.24 -26.46 -18.49
C LYS A 342 24.78 -26.53 -19.92
N ASP A 343 26.02 -26.11 -20.09
CA ASP A 343 26.70 -26.22 -21.38
C ASP A 343 26.85 -27.69 -21.81
N VAL A 344 26.82 -27.90 -23.12
CA VAL A 344 26.85 -29.23 -23.74
C VAL A 344 28.07 -29.36 -24.64
N THR A 345 28.81 -30.45 -24.48
CA THR A 345 29.87 -30.87 -25.40
C THR A 345 29.45 -32.14 -26.12
N ILE A 346 29.41 -32.09 -27.45
CA ILE A 346 29.17 -33.25 -28.30
C ILE A 346 30.52 -33.72 -28.85
N SER A 347 30.88 -34.97 -28.60
CA SER A 347 32.15 -35.53 -29.05
C SER A 347 31.92 -36.77 -29.89
N ALA A 348 32.48 -36.79 -31.10
CA ALA A 348 32.46 -37.94 -32.00
C ALA A 348 33.87 -38.53 -32.15
N THR A 349 34.00 -39.84 -31.91
CA THR A 349 35.22 -40.59 -32.21
C THR A 349 35.04 -41.43 -33.46
N PHE A 350 36.10 -41.50 -34.25
CA PHE A 350 36.11 -42.21 -35.53
C PHE A 350 37.28 -43.18 -35.57
N LYS A 351 37.02 -44.36 -36.13
CA LYS A 351 38.06 -45.33 -36.47
C LYS A 351 38.13 -45.50 -37.98
N LYS A 352 39.32 -45.84 -38.46
CA LYS A 352 39.52 -46.14 -39.87
C LYS A 352 38.82 -47.45 -40.22
N LYS A 353 38.16 -47.49 -41.38
CA LYS A 353 37.55 -48.69 -41.93
C LYS A 353 38.59 -49.78 -42.15
N GLN A 354 38.15 -51.03 -42.00
CA GLN A 354 38.94 -52.19 -42.32
C GLN A 354 38.51 -52.81 -43.66
N TYR A 355 39.48 -53.29 -44.42
CA TYR A 355 39.30 -53.89 -45.73
C TYR A 355 39.94 -55.28 -45.74
N SER A 356 39.35 -56.20 -46.49
CA SER A 356 39.92 -57.52 -46.75
C SER A 356 40.64 -57.53 -48.08
N VAL A 357 41.79 -58.20 -48.14
CA VAL A 357 42.50 -58.46 -49.40
C VAL A 357 42.16 -59.87 -49.86
N THR A 358 41.56 -59.98 -51.04
CA THR A 358 41.30 -61.28 -51.68
C THR A 358 42.33 -61.55 -52.76
N THR A 359 42.78 -62.79 -52.87
CA THR A 359 43.77 -63.20 -53.87
C THR A 359 43.10 -63.95 -55.00
N ASN A 360 43.57 -63.71 -56.23
CA ASN A 360 43.17 -64.46 -57.40
C ASN A 360 44.40 -64.76 -58.25
N GLY A 361 44.66 -66.04 -58.50
CA GLY A 361 45.80 -66.47 -59.29
C GLY A 361 45.77 -67.97 -59.53
N GLU A 362 46.17 -68.37 -60.74
CA GLU A 362 46.34 -69.78 -61.10
C GLU A 362 47.80 -70.20 -60.90
N LYS A 363 48.01 -71.39 -60.29
CA LYS A 363 49.34 -72.02 -60.12
C LYS A 363 50.35 -71.16 -59.36
N VAL A 364 49.84 -70.38 -58.42
CA VAL A 364 50.60 -69.55 -57.47
C VAL A 364 49.96 -69.68 -56.09
N LYS A 365 50.77 -69.57 -55.04
CA LYS A 365 50.33 -69.50 -53.64
C LYS A 365 50.66 -68.12 -53.07
N PHE A 366 49.67 -67.52 -52.41
CA PHE A 366 49.84 -66.28 -51.66
C PHE A 366 50.00 -66.61 -50.18
N ASP A 367 51.03 -66.06 -49.53
CA ASP A 367 51.31 -66.24 -48.10
C ASP A 367 51.60 -64.88 -47.44
N GLY A 368 51.31 -64.75 -46.14
CA GLY A 368 51.57 -63.53 -45.35
C GLY A 368 50.43 -62.50 -45.32
N LEU A 369 49.24 -62.85 -45.84
CA LEU A 369 48.06 -61.98 -45.77
C LEU A 369 47.28 -62.17 -44.46
N ASN A 370 46.79 -61.06 -43.91
CA ASN A 370 45.86 -61.00 -42.78
C ASN A 370 44.41 -60.94 -43.29
N ASP A 371 43.47 -61.32 -42.42
CA ASP A 371 42.03 -61.29 -42.74
C ASP A 371 41.50 -59.87 -43.00
N LYS A 372 42.06 -58.87 -42.29
CA LYS A 372 41.67 -57.46 -42.40
C LYS A 372 42.88 -56.53 -42.25
N TYR A 373 42.81 -55.42 -42.96
CA TYR A 373 43.77 -54.32 -42.93
C TYR A 373 43.04 -53.01 -42.66
N THR A 374 43.62 -52.15 -41.83
CA THR A 374 43.09 -50.81 -41.58
C THR A 374 43.44 -49.90 -42.75
N TRP A 375 42.57 -48.96 -43.09
CA TRP A 375 42.86 -48.03 -44.18
C TRP A 375 44.20 -47.30 -44.00
N GLY A 376 45.02 -47.32 -45.05
CA GLY A 376 46.35 -46.74 -45.05
C GLY A 376 47.45 -47.67 -44.52
N ASP A 377 47.12 -48.89 -44.10
CA ASP A 377 48.12 -49.91 -43.80
C ASP A 377 48.89 -50.32 -45.07
N THR A 378 50.20 -50.51 -44.95
CA THR A 378 51.00 -51.16 -45.98
C THR A 378 50.78 -52.67 -45.90
N VAL A 379 50.33 -53.28 -46.99
CA VAL A 379 50.10 -54.72 -47.06
C VAL A 379 51.33 -55.42 -47.65
N GLU A 380 51.97 -56.27 -46.85
CA GLU A 380 53.08 -57.12 -47.29
C GLU A 380 52.60 -58.57 -47.48
N PHE A 381 53.01 -59.20 -48.57
CA PHE A 381 52.69 -60.60 -48.86
C PHE A 381 53.76 -61.19 -49.78
N THR A 382 53.76 -62.52 -49.86
CA THR A 382 54.64 -63.28 -50.74
C THR A 382 53.84 -64.08 -51.75
N VAL A 383 54.36 -64.15 -52.98
CA VAL A 383 53.78 -64.96 -54.05
C VAL A 383 54.79 -66.01 -54.45
N THR A 384 54.43 -67.28 -54.24
CA THR A 384 55.27 -68.42 -54.59
C THR A 384 54.64 -69.14 -55.79
N PRO A 385 55.28 -69.17 -56.97
CA PRO A 385 54.76 -69.92 -58.10
C PRO A 385 54.91 -71.43 -57.87
N ASP A 386 53.98 -72.21 -58.41
CA ASP A 386 54.10 -73.66 -58.42
C ASP A 386 55.36 -74.10 -59.19
N LYS A 387 55.81 -75.32 -58.92
CA LYS A 387 56.97 -75.90 -59.59
C LYS A 387 56.81 -75.80 -61.11
N TRP A 388 57.86 -75.32 -61.79
CA TRP A 388 57.92 -75.06 -63.24
C TRP A 388 57.20 -73.81 -63.75
N TYR A 389 56.65 -72.97 -62.86
CA TYR A 389 56.07 -71.66 -63.19
C TYR A 389 56.94 -70.52 -62.66
N SER A 390 56.80 -69.32 -63.25
CA SER A 390 57.42 -68.08 -62.76
C SER A 390 56.38 -66.95 -62.70
N VAL A 391 56.56 -66.02 -61.78
CA VAL A 391 55.67 -64.86 -61.65
C VAL A 391 56.00 -63.86 -62.74
N LYS A 392 55.04 -63.60 -63.64
CA LYS A 392 55.18 -62.60 -64.71
C LYS A 392 54.86 -61.18 -64.22
N SER A 393 53.81 -61.04 -63.42
CA SER A 393 53.32 -59.75 -62.91
C SER A 393 52.45 -59.95 -61.67
N VAL A 394 52.45 -58.98 -60.78
CA VAL A 394 51.51 -58.88 -59.65
C VAL A 394 50.91 -57.48 -59.69
N TYR A 395 49.59 -57.38 -59.53
CA TYR A 395 48.87 -56.12 -59.47
C TYR A 395 47.76 -56.22 -58.42
N ALA A 396 47.41 -55.09 -57.84
CA ALA A 396 46.30 -54.95 -56.90
C ALA A 396 45.30 -53.96 -57.51
N ASN A 397 44.02 -54.31 -57.45
CA ASN A 397 42.92 -53.47 -57.90
C ASN A 397 41.88 -53.38 -56.79
N ASP A 398 41.13 -52.29 -56.76
CA ASP A 398 39.91 -52.21 -55.96
C ASP A 398 38.86 -53.16 -56.56
N ALA A 399 38.08 -53.80 -55.68
CA ALA A 399 37.06 -54.76 -56.06
C ALA A 399 35.82 -54.10 -56.68
#